data_AF-A0A3E0LVW1-F1
#
_entry.id   AF-A0A3E0LVW1-F1
#
_cell.length_a   1.000
_cell.length_b   1.000
_cell.length_c   1.000
_cell.angle_alpha   90.00
_cell.angle_beta   90.00
_cell.angle_gamma   90.00
#
_symmetry.space_group_name_H-M   'P 1'
#
loop_
_entity.id
_entity.type
_entity.pdbx_description
1 polymer ?
#
loop_
_entity_poly.entity_id
_entity_poly.type
_entity_poly.pdbx_seq_one_letter_code
_entity_poly.pdbx_strand_id
1 'polypeptide(L)'
;MITKSYLFKTLNRLDKLYNDSTTDDKKIFYSKLALIELCGWIEETMDDIVLRCAKRCLKSPANQKFIKDEIIKPNYNFQYEAFRKMLMIVIGLATLEKIEKKLEKTGKISALKGDLGNLKRSRNRAAHTHTKGTLRTYDAPSKTQHDFDRIYALLTELDAELQRHKC
;
A
#
# COMPACT_ATOMS: atom_id res chain seq x y z
N MET A 1 1.47 -12.33 -8.85
CA MET A 1 1.20 -12.58 -7.41
C MET A 1 1.79 -11.41 -6.66
N ILE A 2 1.08 -10.87 -5.66
CA ILE A 2 1.61 -9.79 -4.83
C ILE A 2 2.77 -10.36 -3.98
N THR A 3 3.93 -9.72 -4.02
CA THR A 3 5.14 -10.22 -3.35
C THR A 3 5.04 -10.01 -1.85
N LYS A 4 4.93 -11.10 -1.07
CA LYS A 4 4.77 -11.06 0.40
C LYS A 4 6.10 -11.20 1.16
N SER A 5 7.04 -11.95 0.60
CA SER A 5 8.11 -12.59 1.38
C SER A 5 9.17 -11.63 1.92
N TYR A 6 9.53 -10.58 1.17
CA TYR A 6 10.60 -9.68 1.62
C TYR A 6 10.09 -8.77 2.74
N LEU A 7 8.96 -8.08 2.56
CA LEU A 7 8.43 -7.15 3.55
C LEU A 7 8.09 -7.90 4.85
N PHE A 8 7.48 -9.07 4.77
CA PHE A 8 7.19 -9.88 5.96
C PHE A 8 8.45 -10.22 6.76
N LYS A 9 9.55 -10.61 6.08
CA LYS A 9 10.84 -10.86 6.74
C LYS A 9 11.41 -9.58 7.36
N THR A 10 11.33 -8.45 6.66
CA THR A 10 11.78 -7.14 7.16
C THR A 10 10.99 -6.74 8.41
N LEU A 11 9.67 -6.80 8.39
CA LEU A 11 8.82 -6.44 9.53
C LEU A 11 9.04 -7.37 10.73
N ASN A 12 9.23 -8.68 10.52
CA ASN A 12 9.59 -9.61 11.60
C ASN A 12 10.95 -9.28 12.22
N ARG A 13 11.94 -8.95 11.38
CA ARG A 13 13.26 -8.54 11.86
C ARG A 13 13.17 -7.24 12.67
N LEU A 14 12.42 -6.26 12.20
CA LEU A 14 12.26 -4.97 12.90
C LEU A 14 11.52 -5.13 14.23
N ASP A 15 10.49 -5.98 14.28
CA ASP A 15 9.78 -6.28 15.53
C ASP A 15 10.69 -6.96 16.56
N LYS A 16 11.48 -7.94 16.13
CA LYS A 16 12.49 -8.56 17.00
C LYS A 16 13.48 -7.52 17.52
N LEU A 17 14.05 -6.69 16.65
CA LEU A 17 14.99 -5.63 17.04
C LEU A 17 14.36 -4.60 17.99
N TYR A 18 13.08 -4.30 17.82
CA TYR A 18 12.33 -3.42 18.72
C TYR A 18 12.20 -4.02 20.12
N ASN A 19 11.83 -5.31 20.21
CA ASN A 19 11.63 -6.01 21.47
C ASN A 19 12.97 -6.27 22.20
N ASP A 20 14.05 -6.54 21.47
CA ASP A 20 15.39 -6.77 22.02
C ASP A 20 16.08 -5.45 22.45
N SER A 21 15.57 -4.29 22.05
CA SER A 21 16.20 -3.00 22.34
C SER A 21 15.91 -2.50 23.75
N THR A 22 16.97 -2.06 24.45
CA THR A 22 16.87 -1.43 25.78
C THR A 22 16.80 0.10 25.74
N THR A 23 17.04 0.72 24.58
CA THR A 23 17.02 2.19 24.41
C THR A 23 15.81 2.64 23.61
N ASP A 24 15.14 3.70 24.07
CA ASP A 24 13.95 4.24 23.42
C ASP A 24 14.22 4.80 22.02
N ASP A 25 15.39 5.42 21.79
CA ASP A 25 15.76 5.95 20.47
C ASP A 25 15.76 4.86 19.39
N LYS A 26 16.36 3.70 19.68
CA LYS A 26 16.37 2.57 18.75
C LYS A 26 14.97 2.02 18.52
N LYS A 27 14.14 1.92 19.56
CA LYS A 27 12.73 1.51 19.41
C LYS A 27 11.98 2.44 18.46
N ILE A 28 12.18 3.75 18.61
CA ILE A 28 11.61 4.75 17.70
C ILE A 28 12.12 4.54 16.27
N PHE A 29 13.41 4.31 16.07
CA PHE A 29 13.97 4.05 14.74
C PHE A 29 13.34 2.83 14.07
N TYR A 30 13.20 1.72 14.78
CA TYR A 30 12.60 0.50 14.25
C TYR A 30 11.11 0.69 13.93
N SER A 31 10.34 1.37 14.78
CA SER A 31 8.95 1.74 14.50
C SER A 31 8.81 2.60 13.25
N LYS A 32 9.64 3.65 13.11
CA LYS A 32 9.61 4.54 11.94
C LYS A 32 10.00 3.80 10.66
N LEU A 33 11.02 2.94 10.73
CA LEU A 33 11.48 2.17 9.58
C LEU A 33 10.42 1.16 9.14
N ALA A 34 9.80 0.43 10.07
CA ALA A 34 8.73 -0.52 9.76
C ALA A 34 7.59 0.16 8.99
N LEU A 35 7.18 1.34 9.45
CA LEU A 35 6.13 2.13 8.82
C LEU A 35 6.51 2.58 7.40
N ILE A 36 7.75 3.04 7.19
CA ILE A 36 8.23 3.46 5.87
C ILE A 36 8.28 2.28 4.90
N GLU A 37 8.81 1.13 5.34
CA GLU A 37 8.87 -0.10 4.54
C GLU A 37 7.48 -0.56 4.11
N LEU A 38 6.49 -0.52 5.02
CA LEU A 38 5.10 -0.84 4.67
C LEU A 38 4.55 0.14 3.63
N CYS A 39 4.73 1.45 3.83
CA CYS A 39 4.22 2.44 2.88
C CYS A 39 4.83 2.27 1.48
N GLY A 40 6.14 2.02 1.37
CA GLY A 40 6.81 1.77 0.10
C GLY A 40 6.30 0.50 -0.58
N TRP A 41 6.16 -0.58 0.17
CA TRP A 41 5.61 -1.83 -0.36
C TRP A 41 4.18 -1.69 -0.89
N ILE A 42 3.32 -0.91 -0.22
CA ILE A 42 1.94 -0.67 -0.68
C ILE A 42 1.95 0.07 -2.02
N GLU A 43 2.80 1.10 -2.15
CA GLU A 43 2.98 1.86 -3.39
C GLU A 43 3.39 0.95 -4.54
N GLU A 44 4.48 0.20 -4.37
CA GLU A 44 4.97 -0.76 -5.36
C GLU A 44 3.92 -1.81 -5.72
N THR A 45 3.18 -2.30 -4.73
CA THR A 45 2.12 -3.31 -4.94
C THR A 45 0.96 -2.74 -5.76
N MET A 46 0.54 -1.52 -5.49
CA MET A 46 -0.52 -0.84 -6.25
C MET A 46 -0.08 -0.62 -7.70
N ASP A 47 1.13 -0.12 -7.91
CA ASP A 47 1.73 0.06 -9.24
C ASP A 47 1.75 -1.25 -10.02
N ASP A 48 2.19 -2.33 -9.37
CA ASP A 48 2.22 -3.67 -9.93
C ASP A 48 0.83 -4.20 -10.31
N ILE A 49 -0.20 -3.92 -9.51
CA ILE A 49 -1.60 -4.26 -9.83
C ILE A 49 -2.05 -3.53 -11.09
N VAL A 50 -1.78 -2.22 -11.19
CA VAL A 50 -2.13 -1.42 -12.38
C VAL A 50 -1.38 -1.95 -13.60
N LEU A 51 -0.08 -2.23 -13.50
CA LEU A 51 0.72 -2.78 -14.60
C LEU A 51 0.18 -4.11 -15.10
N ARG A 52 -0.18 -5.03 -14.20
CA ARG A 52 -0.79 -6.31 -14.58
C ARG A 52 -2.14 -6.11 -15.26
N CYS A 53 -2.94 -5.17 -14.76
CA CYS A 53 -4.21 -4.82 -15.38
C CYS A 53 -4.02 -4.24 -16.79
N ALA A 54 -3.09 -3.30 -16.95
CA ALA A 54 -2.75 -2.68 -18.24
C ALA A 54 -2.25 -3.70 -19.26
N LYS A 55 -1.34 -4.60 -18.87
CA LYS A 55 -0.85 -5.68 -19.75
C LYS A 55 -1.97 -6.61 -20.24
N ARG A 56 -2.99 -6.85 -19.41
CA ARG A 56 -4.15 -7.68 -19.78
C ARG A 56 -5.10 -6.93 -20.71
N CYS A 57 -5.38 -5.66 -20.42
CA CYS A 57 -6.44 -4.89 -21.07
C CYS A 57 -5.99 -4.15 -22.33
N LEU A 58 -4.72 -3.74 -22.39
CA LEU A 58 -4.19 -2.92 -23.49
C LEU A 58 -3.33 -3.78 -24.40
N LYS A 59 -3.76 -3.98 -25.65
CA LYS A 59 -3.03 -4.78 -26.64
C LYS A 59 -1.82 -4.05 -27.23
N SER A 60 -1.86 -2.71 -27.29
CA SER A 60 -0.79 -1.90 -27.86
C SER A 60 0.38 -1.75 -26.90
N PRO A 61 1.61 -2.12 -27.30
CA PRO A 61 2.82 -1.90 -26.49
C PRO A 61 3.06 -0.42 -26.16
N ALA A 62 2.69 0.50 -27.07
CA ALA A 62 2.81 1.94 -26.83
C ALA A 62 1.92 2.39 -25.67
N ASN A 63 0.69 1.87 -25.58
CA ASN A 63 -0.23 2.20 -24.49
C ASN A 63 0.24 1.59 -23.17
N GLN A 64 0.77 0.36 -23.19
CA GLN A 64 1.37 -0.24 -21.99
C GLN A 64 2.57 0.56 -21.49
N LYS A 65 3.41 1.05 -22.41
CA LYS A 65 4.54 1.93 -22.09
C LYS A 65 4.07 3.27 -21.52
N PHE A 66 3.05 3.88 -22.11
CA PHE A 66 2.44 5.11 -21.58
C PHE A 66 1.93 4.93 -20.14
N ILE A 67 1.20 3.85 -19.84
CA ILE A 67 0.75 3.57 -18.47
C ILE A 67 1.95 3.44 -17.52
N LYS A 68 2.98 2.70 -17.91
CA LYS A 68 4.16 2.51 -17.06
C LYS A 68 4.92 3.82 -16.82
N ASP A 69 5.28 4.52 -17.88
CA ASP A 69 6.26 5.60 -17.84
C ASP A 69 5.63 6.96 -17.49
N GLU A 70 4.38 7.21 -17.91
CA GLU A 70 3.71 8.51 -17.77
C GLU A 70 2.64 8.54 -16.68
N ILE A 71 2.08 7.38 -16.30
CA ILE A 71 1.01 7.31 -15.29
C ILE A 71 1.53 6.79 -13.95
N ILE A 72 2.24 5.65 -13.97
CA ILE A 72 2.69 4.97 -12.74
C ILE A 72 3.97 5.59 -12.20
N LYS A 73 5.03 5.65 -13.02
CA LYS A 73 6.35 6.16 -12.60
C LYS A 73 6.35 7.53 -11.90
N PRO A 74 5.54 8.54 -12.29
CA PRO A 74 5.53 9.83 -11.59
C PRO A 74 4.67 9.83 -10.31
N ASN A 75 3.95 8.76 -10.00
CA ASN A 75 3.02 8.70 -8.88
C ASN A 75 3.63 8.06 -7.62
N TYR A 76 4.16 8.88 -6.72
CA TYR A 76 4.74 8.44 -5.44
C TYR A 76 3.74 8.43 -4.27
N ASN A 77 2.52 7.96 -4.53
CA ASN A 77 1.41 8.05 -3.56
C ASN A 77 0.65 6.72 -3.42
N PHE A 78 0.76 6.12 -2.23
CA PHE A 78 0.04 4.91 -1.85
C PHE A 78 -1.44 5.13 -1.43
N GLN A 79 -1.98 6.34 -1.52
CA GLN A 79 -3.40 6.57 -1.20
C GLN A 79 -4.32 5.99 -2.27
N TYR A 80 -5.49 5.49 -1.81
CA TYR A 80 -6.48 4.89 -2.69
C TYR A 80 -6.90 5.78 -3.87
N GLU A 81 -7.08 7.09 -3.67
CA GLU A 81 -7.53 7.98 -4.76
C GLU A 81 -6.49 8.14 -5.88
N ALA A 82 -5.19 8.05 -5.57
CA ALA A 82 -4.15 8.05 -6.59
C ALA A 82 -4.19 6.75 -7.40
N PHE A 83 -4.24 5.61 -6.69
CA PHE A 83 -4.39 4.29 -7.28
C PHE A 83 -5.66 4.14 -8.12
N ARG A 84 -6.79 4.65 -7.63
CA ARG A 84 -8.08 4.69 -8.32
C ARG A 84 -7.98 5.40 -9.66
N LYS A 85 -7.32 6.56 -9.71
CA LYS A 85 -7.10 7.31 -10.96
C LYS A 85 -6.31 6.50 -11.98
N MET A 86 -5.27 5.79 -11.55
CA MET A 86 -4.49 4.93 -12.43
C MET A 86 -5.34 3.79 -13.00
N LEU A 87 -6.16 3.13 -12.18
CA LEU A 87 -7.10 2.11 -12.64
C LEU A 87 -8.14 2.68 -13.62
N MET A 88 -8.69 3.87 -13.35
CA MET A 88 -9.65 4.52 -14.24
C MET A 88 -9.11 4.72 -15.66
N ILE A 89 -7.82 5.04 -15.80
CA ILE A 89 -7.18 5.20 -17.11
C ILE A 89 -7.11 3.86 -17.86
N VAL A 90 -6.92 2.75 -17.14
CA VAL A 90 -6.76 1.42 -17.74
C VAL A 90 -8.10 0.76 -18.10
N ILE A 91 -9.08 0.78 -17.19
CA ILE A 91 -10.33 0.01 -17.34
C ILE A 91 -11.59 0.88 -17.47
N GLY A 92 -11.44 2.20 -17.36
CA GLY A 92 -12.54 3.15 -17.39
C GLY A 92 -13.31 3.25 -16.06
N LEU A 93 -13.97 4.39 -15.87
CA LEU A 93 -14.71 4.71 -14.65
C LEU A 93 -15.90 3.78 -14.41
N ALA A 94 -16.69 3.50 -15.45
CA ALA A 94 -17.90 2.67 -15.32
C ALA A 94 -17.58 1.23 -14.87
N THR A 95 -16.45 0.68 -15.33
CA THR A 95 -15.98 -0.64 -14.90
C THR A 95 -15.50 -0.60 -13.46
N LEU A 96 -14.66 0.37 -13.13
CA LEU A 96 -14.10 0.50 -11.79
C LEU A 96 -15.23 0.67 -10.76
N GLU A 97 -16.24 1.48 -11.05
CA GLU A 97 -17.41 1.67 -10.19
C GLU A 97 -18.13 0.35 -9.88
N LYS A 98 -18.29 -0.54 -10.87
CA LYS A 98 -18.92 -1.86 -10.66
C LYS A 98 -18.09 -2.73 -9.71
N ILE A 99 -16.76 -2.72 -9.86
CA ILE A 99 -15.83 -3.47 -9.02
C ILE A 99 -15.86 -2.90 -7.59
N GLU A 100 -15.74 -1.58 -7.45
CA GLU A 100 -15.81 -0.88 -6.17
C GLU A 100 -17.11 -1.18 -5.45
N LYS A 101 -18.26 -1.05 -6.13
CA LYS A 101 -19.60 -1.33 -5.59
C LYS A 101 -19.74 -2.78 -5.12
N LYS A 102 -19.13 -3.73 -5.82
CA LYS A 102 -19.16 -5.15 -5.44
C LYS A 102 -18.37 -5.38 -4.14
N LEU A 103 -17.14 -4.87 -4.05
CA LEU A 103 -16.29 -5.01 -2.87
C LEU A 103 -16.84 -4.25 -1.65
N GLU A 104 -17.51 -3.13 -1.90
CA GLU A 104 -18.11 -2.30 -0.86
C GLU A 104 -19.33 -2.93 -0.20
N LYS A 105 -19.98 -3.94 -0.82
CA LYS A 105 -21.00 -4.76 -0.13
C LYS A 105 -20.47 -5.41 1.16
N THR A 106 -19.16 -5.64 1.21
CA THR A 106 -18.44 -6.16 2.37
C THR A 106 -17.55 -5.11 3.06
N GLY A 107 -17.74 -3.83 2.74
CA GLY A 107 -17.01 -2.70 3.31
C GLY A 107 -15.52 -2.62 2.95
N LYS A 108 -15.06 -3.37 1.94
CA LYS A 108 -13.62 -3.53 1.66
C LYS A 108 -12.97 -2.28 1.09
N ILE A 109 -13.67 -1.50 0.27
CA ILE A 109 -13.11 -0.26 -0.27
C ILE A 109 -13.01 0.78 0.85
N SER A 110 -14.05 0.90 1.68
CA SER A 110 -14.01 1.75 2.87
C SER A 110 -12.90 1.35 3.85
N ALA A 111 -12.73 0.06 4.12
CA ALA A 111 -11.65 -0.44 4.97
C ALA A 111 -10.27 -0.09 4.41
N LEU A 112 -10.04 -0.34 3.11
CA LEU A 112 -8.77 0.00 2.45
C LEU A 112 -8.51 1.51 2.49
N LYS A 113 -9.49 2.34 2.18
CA LYS A 113 -9.39 3.80 2.30
C LYS A 113 -9.03 4.25 3.71
N GLY A 114 -9.68 3.68 4.71
CA GLY A 114 -9.43 3.95 6.12
C GLY A 114 -8.00 3.60 6.54
N ASP A 115 -7.55 2.39 6.21
CA ASP A 115 -6.22 1.89 6.55
C ASP A 115 -5.11 2.71 5.89
N LEU A 116 -5.23 3.02 4.59
CA LEU A 116 -4.26 3.87 3.88
C LEU A 116 -4.26 5.31 4.42
N GLY A 117 -5.43 5.84 4.79
CA GLY A 117 -5.55 7.15 5.42
C GLY A 117 -4.87 7.20 6.80
N ASN A 118 -5.04 6.16 7.60
CA ASN A 118 -4.35 6.00 8.88
C ASN A 118 -2.83 5.94 8.68
N LEU A 119 -2.34 5.09 7.78
CA LEU A 119 -0.90 4.98 7.50
C LEU A 119 -0.31 6.29 7.01
N LYS A 120 -1.00 7.05 6.16
CA LYS A 120 -0.54 8.38 5.74
C LYS A 120 -0.37 9.33 6.93
N ARG A 121 -1.33 9.35 7.86
CA ARG A 121 -1.23 10.18 9.08
C ARG A 121 -0.05 9.73 9.95
N SER A 122 0.11 8.43 10.17
CA SER A 122 1.22 7.89 10.96
C SER A 122 2.56 8.20 10.31
N ARG A 123 2.69 8.03 8.98
CA ARG A 123 3.92 8.31 8.23
C ARG A 123 4.27 9.80 8.30
N ASN A 124 3.30 10.67 8.07
CA ASN A 124 3.50 12.12 8.16
C ASN A 124 3.92 12.51 9.59
N ARG A 125 3.32 11.92 10.62
CA ARG A 125 3.76 12.12 12.01
C ARG A 125 5.21 11.68 12.19
N ALA A 126 5.57 10.50 11.72
CA ALA A 126 6.93 9.97 11.81
C ALA A 126 7.98 10.83 11.08
N ALA A 127 7.64 11.39 9.93
CA ALA A 127 8.54 12.21 9.12
C ALA A 127 8.71 13.64 9.67
N HIS A 128 7.63 14.24 10.18
CA HIS A 128 7.63 15.65 10.61
C HIS A 128 7.92 15.85 12.11
N THR A 129 8.35 14.80 12.81
CA THR A 129 8.67 14.90 14.24
C THR A 129 10.07 14.38 14.53
N HIS A 130 10.90 15.25 15.09
CA HIS A 130 12.25 14.92 15.53
C HIS A 130 12.21 14.11 16.83
N THR A 131 13.22 13.26 17.04
CA THR A 131 13.34 12.40 18.22
C THR A 131 13.71 13.13 19.50
N LYS A 132 14.12 14.41 19.43
CA LYS A 132 14.57 15.19 20.58
C LYS A 132 13.39 15.64 21.46
N GLY A 133 13.38 15.22 22.73
CA GLY A 133 12.59 15.84 23.81
C GLY A 133 11.10 15.50 23.85
N THR A 134 10.64 14.38 23.31
CA THR A 134 9.21 14.03 23.36
C THR A 134 8.92 12.65 23.96
N LEU A 135 8.02 12.62 24.95
CA LEU A 135 7.26 11.45 25.43
C LEU A 135 6.28 10.97 24.34
N ARG A 136 6.75 10.69 23.12
CA ARG A 136 5.88 10.33 22.00
C ARG A 136 6.00 8.83 21.71
N THR A 137 4.88 8.16 21.84
CA THR A 137 4.72 6.76 21.49
C THR A 137 4.51 6.64 19.99
N TYR A 138 5.36 5.84 19.35
CA TYR A 138 5.12 5.30 18.01
C TYR A 138 4.58 3.89 18.15
N ASP A 139 3.72 3.50 17.22
CA ASP A 139 3.24 2.13 17.17
C ASP A 139 4.44 1.16 17.05
N ALA A 140 4.42 0.07 17.80
CA ALA A 140 5.43 -0.96 17.69
C ALA A 140 5.35 -1.64 16.31
N PRO A 141 6.45 -2.22 15.78
CA PRO A 141 6.43 -2.90 14.48
C PRO A 141 5.38 -4.01 14.37
N SER A 142 5.02 -4.69 15.46
CA SER A 142 3.89 -5.63 15.52
C SER A 142 2.55 -5.04 15.04
N LYS A 143 2.28 -3.76 15.32
CA LYS A 143 1.11 -3.06 14.76
C LYS A 143 1.22 -2.92 13.24
N THR A 144 2.40 -2.57 12.75
CA THR A 144 2.69 -2.48 11.31
C THR A 144 2.53 -3.83 10.61
N GLN A 145 2.93 -4.94 11.26
CA GLN A 145 2.68 -6.30 10.74
C GLN A 145 1.18 -6.60 10.60
N HIS A 146 0.40 -6.26 11.63
CA HIS A 146 -1.05 -6.43 11.56
C HIS A 146 -1.68 -5.58 10.44
N ASP A 147 -1.22 -4.35 10.26
CA ASP A 147 -1.69 -3.48 9.16
C ASP A 147 -1.26 -4.02 7.79
N PHE A 148 -0.06 -4.59 7.69
CA PHE A 148 0.39 -5.30 6.50
C PHE A 148 -0.54 -6.45 6.14
N ASP A 149 -0.85 -7.35 7.07
CA ASP A 149 -1.71 -8.51 6.78
C ASP A 149 -3.11 -8.08 6.34
N ARG A 150 -3.69 -7.05 6.99
CA ARG A 150 -5.00 -6.48 6.60
C ARG A 150 -4.97 -5.89 5.20
N ILE A 151 -3.99 -5.04 4.90
CA ILE A 151 -3.90 -4.37 3.59
C ILE A 151 -3.56 -5.37 2.49
N TYR A 152 -2.68 -6.34 2.77
CA TYR A 152 -2.37 -7.42 1.84
C TYR A 152 -3.62 -8.20 1.44
N ALA A 153 -4.47 -8.56 2.40
CA ALA A 153 -5.72 -9.25 2.12
C ALA A 153 -6.64 -8.40 1.23
N LEU A 154 -6.86 -7.12 1.58
CA LEU A 154 -7.71 -6.20 0.81
C LEU A 154 -7.21 -5.99 -0.62
N LEU A 155 -5.90 -5.78 -0.82
CA LEU A 155 -5.29 -5.61 -2.14
C LEU A 155 -5.34 -6.89 -2.97
N THR A 156 -5.17 -8.06 -2.33
CA THR A 156 -5.26 -9.36 -3.02
C THR A 156 -6.68 -9.58 -3.55
N GLU A 157 -7.69 -9.28 -2.75
CA GLU A 157 -9.09 -9.41 -3.18
C GLU A 157 -9.45 -8.44 -4.31
N LEU A 158 -8.98 -7.19 -4.22
CA LEU A 158 -9.19 -6.21 -5.27
C LEU A 158 -8.50 -6.62 -6.58
N ASP A 159 -7.25 -7.09 -6.53
CA ASP A 159 -6.54 -7.63 -7.70
C ASP A 159 -7.28 -8.83 -8.31
N ALA A 160 -7.82 -9.73 -7.47
CA ALA A 160 -8.62 -10.86 -7.94
C ALA A 160 -9.90 -10.41 -8.67
N GLU A 161 -10.61 -9.41 -8.15
CA GLU A 161 -11.78 -8.83 -8.84
C GLU A 161 -11.41 -8.13 -10.14
N LEU A 162 -10.31 -7.37 -10.16
CA LEU A 162 -9.77 -6.77 -11.37
C LEU A 162 -9.43 -7.83 -12.42
N GLN A 163 -8.87 -8.97 -12.02
CA GLN A 163 -8.52 -10.07 -12.92
C GLN A 163 -9.72 -10.80 -13.49
N ARG A 164 -10.84 -10.89 -12.74
CA ARG A 164 -12.10 -11.46 -13.24
C ARG A 164 -12.77 -10.59 -14.30
N HIS A 165 -12.46 -9.30 -14.32
CA HIS A 165 -12.98 -8.40 -15.34
C HIS A 165 -12.33 -8.67 -16.70
N LYS A 166 -13.17 -8.92 -17.71
CA LYS A 166 -12.76 -9.05 -19.10
C LYS A 166 -12.68 -7.67 -19.75
N CYS A 167 -11.45 -7.30 -20.07
CA CYS A 167 -11.11 -6.40 -21.16
C CYS A 167 -11.07 -7.22 -22.47
#